data_AF-T1CTH1-F1
#
_entry.id   AF-T1CTH1-F1
#
_cell.length_a   1.000
_cell.length_b   1.000
_cell.length_c   1.000
_cell.angle_alpha   90.00
_cell.angle_beta   90.00
_cell.angle_gamma   90.00
#
_symmetry.space_group_name_H-M   'P 1'
#
loop_
_entity.id
_entity.type
_entity.pdbx_description
1 polymer ?
#
loop_
_entity_poly.entity_id
_entity_poly.type
_entity_poly.pdbx_seq_one_letter_code
_entity_poly.pdbx_strand_id
1 'polypeptide(L)'
;MSFDSLIGETKEALQQILPEGVQVTDIELEGPHVVLYTKQLEAFLSGADLLRQIAQRLHRRVLVRSDPASLSDPKEAEKQIREMIPPEAEISQLFFEPETGEVTIEAGNPGAAIGRGGAVLNDLKRRIGWVPTVVRTPPIPSKTVEEVRIHLRNSFDDRRSFLKKVGIRIARDPLPEKIWARNTALGGYREVGRSAHLLMTQNSKVLIDCGIDPGSDRTPYFNAPELLPL
;
A
#
# COMPACT_ATOMS: atom_id res chain seq x y z
N MET A 1 11.01 -3.49 19.32
CA MET A 1 9.64 -3.97 19.26
C MET A 1 9.54 -5.28 18.48
N SER A 2 9.27 -6.41 19.15
CA SER A 2 8.86 -7.61 18.42
C SER A 2 7.54 -7.32 17.70
N PHE A 3 7.21 -8.10 16.67
CA PHE A 3 5.91 -8.01 15.99
C PHE A 3 4.74 -7.96 16.99
N ASP A 4 4.78 -8.83 18.00
CA ASP A 4 3.75 -8.91 19.04
C ASP A 4 3.68 -7.64 19.89
N SER A 5 4.82 -7.01 20.16
CA SER A 5 4.89 -5.75 20.91
C SER A 5 4.27 -4.59 20.13
N LEU A 6 4.47 -4.52 18.81
CA LEU A 6 3.86 -3.48 17.98
C LEU A 6 2.33 -3.68 17.86
N ILE A 7 1.88 -4.93 17.76
CA ILE A 7 0.45 -5.24 17.81
C ILE A 7 -0.16 -4.86 19.16
N GLY A 8 0.55 -5.15 20.27
CA GLY A 8 0.15 -4.74 21.61
C GLY A 8 -0.02 -3.22 21.72
N GLU A 9 1.01 -2.46 21.32
CA GLU A 9 0.96 -0.99 21.31
C GLU A 9 -0.16 -0.46 20.42
N THR A 10 -0.39 -1.09 19.26
CA THR A 10 -1.51 -0.74 18.38
C THR A 10 -2.85 -0.95 19.08
N LYS A 11 -3.05 -2.09 19.76
CA LYS A 11 -4.29 -2.35 20.51
C LYS A 11 -4.52 -1.33 21.63
N GLU A 12 -3.48 -0.97 22.37
CA GLU A 12 -3.56 0.05 23.42
C GLU A 12 -3.92 1.43 22.84
N ALA A 13 -3.27 1.83 21.73
CA ALA A 13 -3.58 3.09 21.05
C ALA A 13 -5.03 3.12 20.58
N LEU A 14 -5.53 2.00 20.03
CA LEU A 14 -6.93 1.90 19.58
C LEU A 14 -7.91 2.03 20.75
N GLN A 15 -7.65 1.40 21.89
CA GLN A 15 -8.52 1.51 23.07
C GLN A 15 -8.61 2.95 23.61
N GLN A 16 -7.55 3.74 23.48
CA GLN A 16 -7.50 5.12 23.97
C GLN A 16 -8.16 6.11 23.00
N ILE A 17 -8.09 5.85 21.69
CA ILE A 17 -8.46 6.83 20.66
C ILE A 17 -9.83 6.52 20.05
N LEU A 18 -10.22 5.24 19.94
CA LEU A 18 -11.48 4.87 19.31
C LEU A 18 -12.68 5.20 20.20
N PRO A 19 -13.74 5.85 19.66
CA PRO A 19 -14.99 6.04 20.36
C PRO A 19 -15.68 4.72 20.73
N GLU A 20 -16.53 4.75 21.75
CA GLU A 20 -17.37 3.61 22.12
C GLU A 20 -18.21 3.14 20.93
N GLY A 21 -18.10 1.85 20.60
CA GLY A 21 -18.85 1.21 19.51
C GLY A 21 -18.09 1.04 18.20
N VAL A 22 -16.90 1.63 18.03
CA VAL A 22 -16.02 1.39 16.86
C VAL A 22 -15.12 0.19 17.14
N GLN A 23 -15.18 -0.84 16.29
CA GLN A 23 -14.43 -2.07 16.44
C GLN A 23 -13.50 -2.31 15.26
N VAL A 24 -12.28 -2.73 15.58
CA VAL A 24 -11.29 -3.23 14.64
C VAL A 24 -11.34 -4.76 14.72
N THR A 25 -11.57 -5.42 13.60
CA THR A 25 -11.67 -6.89 13.52
C THR A 25 -10.31 -7.55 13.47
N ASP A 26 -9.34 -6.92 12.81
CA ASP A 26 -7.97 -7.44 12.71
C ASP A 26 -6.92 -6.33 12.54
N ILE A 27 -5.67 -6.63 12.89
CA ILE A 27 -4.51 -5.74 12.76
C ILE A 27 -3.41 -6.51 12.06
N GLU A 28 -3.03 -6.06 10.87
CA GLU A 28 -1.93 -6.65 10.09
C GLU A 28 -0.83 -5.63 9.83
N LEU A 29 0.39 -6.12 9.58
CA LEU A 29 1.49 -5.31 9.04
C LEU A 29 1.68 -5.66 7.58
N GLU A 30 1.53 -4.68 6.70
CA GLU A 30 1.67 -4.88 5.26
C GLU A 30 2.68 -3.89 4.69
N GLY A 31 3.86 -4.39 4.35
CA GLY A 31 4.99 -3.55 3.96
C GLY A 31 5.29 -2.52 5.06
N PRO A 32 5.36 -1.21 4.76
CA PRO A 32 5.65 -0.19 5.76
C PRO A 32 4.43 0.24 6.60
N HIS A 33 3.24 -0.33 6.36
CA HIS A 33 1.98 0.15 6.93
C HIS A 33 1.45 -0.75 8.04
N VAL A 34 0.82 -0.13 9.05
CA VAL A 34 -0.09 -0.81 9.97
C VAL A 34 -1.49 -0.77 9.34
N VAL A 35 -2.10 -1.92 9.10
CA VAL A 35 -3.41 -2.04 8.46
C VAL A 35 -4.44 -2.49 9.49
N LEU A 36 -5.48 -1.69 9.66
CA LEU A 36 -6.60 -1.96 10.55
C LEU A 36 -7.79 -2.42 9.71
N TYR A 37 -8.28 -3.62 9.98
CA TYR A 37 -9.51 -4.13 9.34
C TYR A 37 -10.71 -3.80 10.22
N THR A 38 -11.81 -3.35 9.62
CA THR A 38 -13.04 -3.02 10.34
C THR A 38 -14.27 -3.29 9.49
N LYS A 39 -15.39 -3.61 10.14
CA LYS A 39 -16.72 -3.65 9.50
C LYS A 39 -17.40 -2.27 9.48
N GLN A 40 -16.83 -1.29 10.18
CA GLN A 40 -17.43 0.03 10.42
C GLN A 40 -16.58 1.12 9.78
N LEU A 41 -16.29 0.98 8.48
CA LEU A 41 -15.42 1.90 7.74
C LEU A 41 -15.87 3.37 7.86
N GLU A 42 -17.19 3.61 7.92
CA GLU A 42 -17.78 4.96 8.07
C GLU A 42 -17.28 5.74 9.28
N ALA A 43 -17.02 5.06 10.41
CA ALA A 43 -16.51 5.70 11.61
C ALA A 43 -15.12 6.31 11.38
N PHE A 44 -14.31 5.68 10.53
CA PHE A 44 -12.96 6.16 10.19
C PHE A 44 -12.96 7.19 9.06
N LEU A 45 -13.98 7.17 8.18
CA LEU A 45 -14.14 8.16 7.10
C LEU A 45 -14.66 9.50 7.61
N SER A 46 -15.57 9.48 8.58
CA SER A 46 -16.12 10.68 9.22
C SER A 46 -15.16 11.31 10.25
N GLY A 47 -14.33 10.47 10.90
CA GLY A 47 -13.32 10.89 11.86
C GLY A 47 -11.91 10.99 11.25
N ALA A 48 -11.67 11.94 10.33
CA ALA A 48 -10.33 12.15 9.75
C ALA A 48 -9.22 12.35 10.81
N ASP A 49 -9.58 12.81 11.99
CA ASP A 49 -8.68 12.95 13.13
C ASP A 49 -8.30 11.63 13.81
N LEU A 50 -9.13 10.58 13.75
CA LEU A 50 -8.84 9.30 14.42
C LEU A 50 -7.60 8.65 13.82
N LEU A 51 -7.55 8.51 12.48
CA LEU A 51 -6.41 7.95 11.77
C LEU A 51 -5.13 8.74 12.04
N ARG A 52 -5.23 10.08 12.08
CA ARG A 52 -4.10 10.96 12.38
C ARG A 52 -3.58 10.76 13.79
N GLN A 53 -4.46 10.67 14.78
CA GLN A 53 -4.09 10.45 16.18
C GLN A 53 -3.42 9.09 16.37
N ILE A 54 -3.98 8.02 15.77
CA ILE A 54 -3.39 6.67 15.86
C ILE A 54 -2.01 6.67 15.19
N ALA A 55 -1.87 7.26 14.00
CA ALA A 55 -0.60 7.34 13.31
C ALA A 55 0.47 8.14 14.08
N GLN A 56 0.06 9.23 14.75
CA GLN A 56 0.94 10.02 15.62
C GLN A 56 1.37 9.22 16.85
N ARG A 57 0.46 8.46 17.46
CA ARG A 57 0.74 7.64 18.64
C ARG A 57 1.73 6.51 18.32
N LEU A 58 1.58 5.88 17.15
CA LEU A 58 2.41 4.75 16.72
C LEU A 58 3.69 5.16 15.97
N HIS A 59 3.82 6.44 15.61
CA HIS A 59 4.87 6.95 14.72
C HIS A 59 5.00 6.16 13.41
N ARG A 60 3.86 5.66 12.91
CA ARG A 60 3.77 4.81 11.71
C ARG A 60 2.56 5.20 10.90
N ARG A 61 2.64 4.94 9.59
CA ARG A 61 1.50 5.16 8.70
C ARG A 61 0.46 4.05 8.91
N VAL A 62 -0.75 4.47 9.23
CA VAL A 62 -1.89 3.59 9.50
C VAL A 62 -2.86 3.68 8.32
N LEU A 63 -3.32 2.53 7.86
CA LEU A 63 -4.37 2.39 6.85
C LEU A 63 -5.56 1.68 7.49
N VAL A 64 -6.78 2.07 7.11
CA VAL A 64 -8.00 1.35 7.51
C VAL A 64 -8.62 0.75 6.27
N ARG A 65 -9.02 -0.51 6.38
CA ARG A 65 -9.68 -1.26 5.31
C ARG A 65 -10.96 -1.88 5.81
N SER A 66 -11.88 -2.11 4.88
CA SER A 66 -13.04 -2.94 5.13
C SER A 66 -12.60 -4.38 5.38
N ASP A 67 -13.24 -5.03 6.35
CA ASP A 67 -13.11 -6.46 6.56
C ASP A 67 -13.43 -7.21 5.25
N PRO A 68 -12.60 -8.17 4.79
CA PRO A 68 -12.84 -8.90 3.55
C PRO A 68 -14.22 -9.58 3.48
N ALA A 69 -14.79 -9.98 4.64
CA ALA A 69 -16.13 -10.56 4.70
C ALA A 69 -17.26 -9.54 4.45
N SER A 70 -16.94 -8.24 4.45
CA SER A 70 -17.87 -7.13 4.21
C SER A 70 -17.75 -6.54 2.81
N LEU A 71 -16.78 -7.00 1.99
CA LEU A 71 -16.64 -6.58 0.60
C LEU A 71 -17.69 -7.31 -0.26
N SER A 72 -18.43 -6.56 -1.07
CA SER A 72 -19.30 -7.16 -2.08
C SER A 72 -18.46 -7.83 -3.18
N ASP A 73 -19.03 -8.84 -3.85
CA ASP A 73 -18.38 -9.45 -5.02
C ASP A 73 -18.04 -8.37 -6.08
N PRO A 74 -16.85 -8.40 -6.71
CA PRO A 74 -16.46 -7.40 -7.70
C PRO A 74 -17.45 -7.18 -8.84
N LYS A 75 -18.18 -8.22 -9.28
CA LYS A 75 -19.17 -8.09 -10.36
C LYS A 75 -20.40 -7.32 -9.89
N GLU A 76 -20.84 -7.58 -8.67
CA GLU A 76 -21.97 -6.85 -8.07
C GLU A 76 -21.57 -5.41 -7.73
N ALA A 77 -20.35 -5.22 -7.22
CA ALA A 77 -19.79 -3.90 -6.99
C ALA A 77 -19.71 -3.08 -8.28
N GLU A 78 -19.24 -3.68 -9.38
CA GLU A 78 -19.19 -3.03 -10.70
C GLU A 78 -20.56 -2.55 -11.16
N LYS A 79 -21.59 -3.40 -11.00
CA LYS A 79 -22.97 -3.03 -11.36
C LYS A 79 -23.43 -1.81 -10.56
N GLN A 80 -23.25 -1.83 -9.24
CA GLN A 80 -23.65 -0.70 -8.38
C GLN A 80 -22.85 0.58 -8.68
N ILE A 81 -21.57 0.47 -8.99
CA ILE A 81 -20.74 1.62 -9.40
C ILE A 81 -21.31 2.26 -10.67
N ARG A 82 -21.63 1.46 -11.69
CA ARG A 82 -22.19 1.96 -12.96
C ARG A 82 -23.60 2.51 -12.81
N GLU A 83 -24.38 2.03 -11.85
CA GLU A 83 -25.72 2.55 -11.55
C GLU A 83 -25.69 3.88 -10.79
N MET A 84 -24.77 4.04 -9.84
CA MET A 84 -24.70 5.23 -8.99
C MET A 84 -23.94 6.39 -9.60
N ILE A 85 -22.89 6.11 -10.38
CA ILE A 85 -22.10 7.17 -11.01
C ILE A 85 -22.85 7.68 -12.25
N PRO A 86 -23.06 9.00 -12.38
CA PRO A 86 -23.70 9.58 -13.55
C PRO A 86 -23.02 9.19 -14.87
N PRO A 87 -23.77 8.92 -15.96
CA PRO A 87 -23.20 8.59 -17.26
C PRO A 87 -22.21 9.63 -17.81
N GLU A 88 -22.43 10.91 -17.47
CA GLU A 88 -21.54 12.05 -17.79
C GLU A 88 -20.14 11.98 -17.17
N ALA A 89 -19.93 11.08 -16.20
CA ALA A 89 -18.59 10.80 -15.68
C ALA A 89 -17.74 9.99 -16.68
N GLU A 90 -18.38 9.29 -17.62
CA GLU A 90 -17.73 8.48 -18.66
C GLU A 90 -16.75 7.46 -18.07
N ILE A 91 -17.27 6.49 -17.31
CA ILE A 91 -16.43 5.41 -16.74
C ILE A 91 -15.83 4.58 -17.88
N SER A 92 -14.50 4.59 -17.97
CA SER A 92 -13.77 3.77 -18.94
C SER A 92 -13.49 2.38 -18.40
N GLN A 93 -12.89 2.28 -17.21
CA GLN A 93 -12.44 1.01 -16.62
C GLN A 93 -12.55 1.00 -15.09
N LEU A 94 -12.72 -0.21 -14.54
CA LEU A 94 -12.75 -0.47 -13.10
C LEU A 94 -11.68 -1.51 -12.77
N PHE A 95 -10.83 -1.19 -11.79
CA PHE A 95 -9.79 -2.10 -11.30
C PHE A 95 -10.01 -2.37 -9.83
N PHE A 96 -10.38 -3.61 -9.52
CA PHE A 96 -10.56 -4.06 -8.14
C PHE A 96 -9.24 -4.64 -7.62
N GLU A 97 -8.85 -4.20 -6.43
CA GLU A 97 -7.69 -4.68 -5.69
C GLU A 97 -8.16 -5.34 -4.38
N PRO A 98 -8.47 -6.65 -4.39
CA PRO A 98 -9.01 -7.35 -3.21
C PRO A 98 -8.07 -7.32 -1.99
N GLU A 99 -6.76 -7.14 -2.19
CA GLU A 99 -5.77 -6.99 -1.12
C GLU A 99 -6.04 -5.78 -0.25
N THR A 100 -6.34 -4.65 -0.90
CA THR A 100 -6.57 -3.39 -0.21
C THR A 100 -8.04 -3.09 0.04
N GLY A 101 -8.94 -3.87 -0.57
CA GLY A 101 -10.37 -3.56 -0.61
C GLY A 101 -10.64 -2.27 -1.38
N GLU A 102 -9.75 -1.89 -2.30
CA GLU A 102 -9.85 -0.66 -3.09
C GLU A 102 -10.38 -0.96 -4.51
N VAL A 103 -11.08 0.01 -5.07
CA VAL A 103 -11.48 -0.01 -6.48
C VAL A 103 -11.03 1.28 -7.16
N THR A 104 -10.18 1.17 -8.16
CA THR A 104 -9.80 2.31 -9.00
C THR A 104 -10.81 2.47 -10.12
N ILE A 105 -11.42 3.65 -10.18
CA ILE A 105 -12.43 4.03 -11.17
C ILE A 105 -11.78 5.01 -12.15
N GLU A 106 -11.56 4.58 -13.38
CA GLU A 106 -11.11 5.47 -14.45
C GLU A 106 -12.32 6.15 -15.10
N ALA A 107 -12.33 7.48 -15.09
CA ALA A 107 -13.44 8.28 -15.59
C ALA A 107 -12.94 9.43 -16.47
N GLY A 108 -13.64 9.70 -17.59
CA GLY A 108 -13.36 10.85 -18.44
C GLY A 108 -13.54 12.18 -17.70
N ASN A 109 -14.57 12.24 -16.84
CA ASN A 109 -14.84 13.34 -15.93
C ASN A 109 -14.83 12.89 -14.46
N PRO A 110 -13.67 12.90 -13.78
CA PRO A 110 -13.55 12.52 -12.37
C PRO A 110 -14.44 13.33 -11.42
N GLY A 111 -14.68 14.61 -11.71
CA GLY A 111 -15.48 15.47 -10.84
C GLY A 111 -16.93 15.00 -10.73
N ALA A 112 -17.50 14.52 -11.84
CA ALA A 112 -18.84 13.94 -11.88
C ALA A 112 -18.89 12.59 -11.13
N ALA A 113 -17.86 11.75 -11.27
CA ALA A 113 -17.75 10.48 -10.53
C ALA A 113 -17.59 10.67 -9.01
N ILE A 114 -16.88 11.73 -8.58
CA ILE A 114 -16.67 12.02 -7.15
C ILE A 114 -17.94 12.57 -6.51
N GLY A 115 -18.67 13.42 -7.24
CA GLY A 115 -19.82 14.17 -6.72
C GLY A 115 -19.42 15.34 -5.83
N ARG A 116 -20.36 16.23 -5.52
CA ARG A 116 -20.09 17.41 -4.67
C ARG A 116 -19.63 16.97 -3.28
N GLY A 117 -18.44 17.41 -2.87
CA GLY A 117 -17.86 17.06 -1.57
C GLY A 117 -17.59 15.57 -1.38
N GLY A 118 -17.51 14.77 -2.46
CA GLY A 118 -17.29 13.33 -2.37
C GLY A 118 -18.53 12.50 -2.00
N ALA A 119 -19.73 13.08 -2.08
CA ALA A 119 -20.97 12.41 -1.70
C ALA A 119 -21.18 11.06 -2.41
N VAL A 120 -20.92 10.99 -3.73
CA VAL A 120 -21.09 9.75 -4.52
C VAL A 120 -20.09 8.68 -4.06
N LEU A 121 -18.82 9.04 -3.82
CA LEU A 121 -17.83 8.08 -3.32
C LEU A 121 -18.14 7.59 -1.91
N ASN A 122 -18.62 8.48 -1.04
CA ASN A 122 -19.01 8.08 0.31
C ASN A 122 -20.21 7.14 0.25
N ASP A 123 -21.20 7.40 -0.60
CA ASP A 123 -22.34 6.50 -0.78
C ASP A 123 -21.92 5.15 -1.37
N LEU A 124 -21.00 5.15 -2.34
CA LEU A 124 -20.42 3.92 -2.88
C LEU A 124 -19.72 3.11 -1.79
N LYS A 125 -18.82 3.73 -1.02
CA LYS A 125 -18.14 3.07 0.12
C LYS A 125 -19.11 2.35 1.04
N ARG A 126 -20.25 2.99 1.33
CA ARG A 126 -21.29 2.42 2.20
C ARG A 126 -21.99 1.22 1.60
N ARG A 127 -22.26 1.24 0.29
CA ARG A 127 -23.04 0.17 -0.37
C ARG A 127 -22.21 -1.05 -0.74
N ILE A 128 -21.01 -0.83 -1.29
CA ILE A 128 -20.18 -1.93 -1.82
C ILE A 128 -19.08 -2.35 -0.84
N GLY A 129 -18.79 -1.55 0.18
CA GLY A 129 -17.71 -1.81 1.15
C GLY A 129 -16.30 -1.56 0.61
N TRP A 130 -16.13 -1.46 -0.71
CA TRP A 130 -14.87 -1.10 -1.36
C TRP A 130 -14.55 0.38 -1.14
N VAL A 131 -13.25 0.71 -1.10
CA VAL A 131 -12.75 2.09 -1.07
C VAL A 131 -12.52 2.56 -2.51
N PRO A 132 -13.41 3.36 -3.12
CA PRO A 132 -13.24 3.85 -4.47
C PRO A 132 -12.22 5.00 -4.52
N THR A 133 -11.33 4.91 -5.49
CA THR A 133 -10.39 5.96 -5.87
C THR A 133 -10.66 6.32 -7.32
N VAL A 134 -10.95 7.59 -7.60
CA VAL A 134 -11.25 8.05 -8.96
C VAL A 134 -10.00 8.64 -9.58
N VAL A 135 -9.67 8.19 -10.78
CA VAL A 135 -8.59 8.72 -11.60
C VAL A 135 -9.12 9.14 -12.97
N ARG A 136 -8.48 10.13 -13.59
CA ARG A 136 -8.83 10.52 -14.96
C ARG A 136 -8.43 9.42 -15.93
N THR A 137 -9.32 9.08 -16.86
CA THR A 137 -8.98 8.19 -17.97
C THR A 137 -7.75 8.72 -18.71
N PRO A 138 -6.68 7.93 -18.84
CA PRO A 138 -5.51 8.33 -19.60
C PRO A 138 -5.90 8.62 -21.06
N PRO A 139 -5.37 9.70 -21.68
CA PRO A 139 -5.68 10.01 -23.09
C PRO A 139 -5.18 8.92 -24.05
N ILE A 140 -4.16 8.16 -23.65
CA ILE A 140 -3.61 7.05 -24.39
C ILE A 140 -3.59 5.83 -23.45
N PRO A 141 -4.26 4.73 -23.80
CA PRO A 141 -4.22 3.52 -23.00
C PRO A 141 -2.82 2.91 -23.08
N SER A 142 -2.28 2.49 -21.92
CA SER A 142 -1.00 1.80 -21.84
C SER A 142 -1.21 0.32 -21.58
N LYS A 143 -0.87 -0.50 -22.58
CA LYS A 143 -0.90 -1.96 -22.47
C LYS A 143 -0.04 -2.47 -21.30
N THR A 144 1.11 -1.84 -21.06
CA THR A 144 1.99 -2.19 -19.94
C THR A 144 1.33 -1.96 -18.59
N VAL A 145 0.61 -0.83 -18.42
CA VAL A 145 -0.11 -0.54 -17.17
C VAL A 145 -1.22 -1.56 -16.95
N GLU A 146 -1.97 -1.90 -18.00
CA GLU A 146 -3.03 -2.91 -17.95
C GLU A 146 -2.47 -4.29 -17.56
N GLU A 147 -1.41 -4.75 -18.23
CA GLU A 147 -0.76 -6.04 -17.94
C GLU A 147 -0.22 -6.12 -16.51
N VAL A 148 0.40 -5.04 -16.01
CA VAL A 148 0.88 -4.97 -14.62
C VAL A 148 -0.30 -5.08 -13.64
N ARG A 149 -1.41 -4.36 -13.88
CA ARG A 149 -2.60 -4.44 -13.01
C ARG A 149 -3.22 -5.85 -13.02
N ILE A 150 -3.32 -6.48 -14.19
CA ILE A 150 -3.81 -7.86 -14.32
C ILE A 150 -2.88 -8.82 -13.56
N HIS A 151 -1.56 -8.67 -13.72
CA HIS A 151 -0.58 -9.48 -13.00
C HIS A 151 -0.72 -9.33 -11.48
N LEU A 152 -0.78 -8.10 -10.97
CA LEU A 152 -0.97 -7.83 -9.55
C LEU A 152 -2.27 -8.43 -8.98
N ARG A 153 -3.34 -8.44 -9.78
CA ARG A 153 -4.61 -9.08 -9.43
C ARG A 153 -4.49 -10.60 -9.35
N ASN A 154 -3.77 -11.20 -10.30
CA ASN A 154 -3.61 -12.66 -10.36
C ASN A 154 -2.64 -13.20 -9.30
N SER A 155 -1.68 -12.39 -8.85
CA SER A 155 -0.69 -12.75 -7.82
C SER A 155 -1.11 -12.32 -6.41
N PHE A 156 -2.42 -12.24 -6.15
CA PHE A 156 -3.00 -11.74 -4.90
C PHE A 156 -2.46 -12.45 -3.65
N ASP A 157 -2.58 -13.78 -3.58
CA ASP A 157 -2.20 -14.54 -2.38
C ASP A 157 -0.69 -14.44 -2.09
N ASP A 158 0.11 -14.50 -3.15
CA ASP A 158 1.57 -14.38 -3.08
C ASP A 158 1.99 -12.99 -2.59
N ARG A 159 1.37 -11.93 -3.14
CA ARG A 159 1.66 -10.55 -2.77
C ARG A 159 1.28 -10.27 -1.33
N ARG A 160 0.11 -10.70 -0.88
CA ARG A 160 -0.33 -10.53 0.52
C ARG A 160 0.63 -11.21 1.49
N SER A 161 1.04 -12.45 1.20
CA SER A 161 2.04 -13.18 1.99
C SER A 161 3.40 -12.46 2.01
N PHE A 162 3.82 -11.92 0.87
CA PHE A 162 5.05 -11.14 0.75
C PHE A 162 4.99 -9.84 1.60
N LEU A 163 3.92 -9.04 1.49
CA LEU A 163 3.78 -7.80 2.26
C LEU A 163 3.77 -8.04 3.77
N LYS A 164 3.13 -9.12 4.24
CA LYS A 164 3.18 -9.53 5.66
C LYS A 164 4.60 -9.80 6.13
N LYS A 165 5.35 -10.61 5.36
CA LYS A 165 6.76 -10.92 5.66
C LYS A 165 7.63 -9.65 5.71
N VAL A 166 7.43 -8.74 4.75
CA VAL A 166 8.14 -7.46 4.71
C VAL A 166 7.78 -6.60 5.92
N GLY A 167 6.49 -6.50 6.27
CA GLY A 167 6.03 -5.72 7.41
C GLY A 167 6.58 -6.20 8.75
N ILE A 168 6.58 -7.51 8.98
CA ILE A 168 7.21 -8.12 10.15
C ILE A 168 8.71 -7.79 10.20
N ARG A 169 9.41 -7.88 9.06
CA ARG A 169 10.85 -7.58 8.98
C ARG A 169 11.17 -6.10 9.21
N ILE A 170 10.30 -5.19 8.79
CA ILE A 170 10.43 -3.74 9.05
C ILE A 170 10.15 -3.41 10.52
N ALA A 171 9.22 -4.12 11.16
CA ALA A 171 8.80 -3.82 12.53
C ALA A 171 9.78 -4.29 13.62
N ARG A 172 10.77 -5.13 13.29
CA ARG A 172 11.74 -5.67 14.26
C ARG A 172 12.48 -4.60 15.07
N ASP A 173 12.87 -4.96 16.28
CA ASP A 173 13.79 -4.19 17.12
C ASP A 173 15.08 -3.87 16.36
N PRO A 174 15.57 -2.62 16.44
CA PRO A 174 16.97 -2.38 16.18
C PRO A 174 17.80 -3.13 17.21
N LEU A 175 18.92 -3.72 16.78
CA LEU A 175 19.89 -4.30 17.67
C LEU A 175 20.41 -3.23 18.64
N PRO A 176 20.57 -3.57 19.93
CA PRO A 176 21.24 -2.69 20.87
C PRO A 176 22.70 -2.51 20.41
N GLU A 177 23.17 -1.26 20.42
CA GLU A 177 24.53 -0.79 20.12
C GLU A 177 24.86 -0.27 18.69
N LYS A 178 25.91 0.57 18.68
CA LYS A 178 26.65 1.29 17.63
C LYS A 178 25.87 1.82 16.41
N ILE A 179 25.76 3.14 16.37
CA ILE A 179 25.28 3.90 15.21
C ILE A 179 26.45 4.09 14.23
N TRP A 180 26.40 3.40 13.10
CA TRP A 180 27.26 3.66 11.95
C TRP A 180 26.47 3.53 10.66
N ALA A 181 26.94 4.22 9.64
CA ALA A 181 26.48 4.07 8.28
C ALA A 181 27.70 3.99 7.35
N ARG A 182 27.65 3.12 6.36
CA ARG A 182 28.66 3.03 5.29
C ARG A 182 27.97 2.80 3.96
N ASN A 183 28.62 3.21 2.88
CA ASN A 183 28.16 3.01 1.53
C ASN A 183 29.23 2.23 0.75
N THR A 184 28.82 1.17 0.05
CA THR A 184 29.69 0.41 -0.85
C THR A 184 29.32 0.71 -2.29
N ALA A 185 30.30 1.16 -3.07
CA ALA A 185 30.18 1.35 -4.50
C ALA A 185 30.19 0.00 -5.22
N LEU A 186 29.13 -0.33 -5.96
CA LEU A 186 29.00 -1.60 -6.68
C LEU A 186 28.98 -1.45 -8.20
N GLY A 187 28.78 -0.23 -8.71
CA GLY A 187 28.83 0.09 -10.14
C GLY A 187 28.40 1.53 -10.38
N GLY A 188 28.82 2.12 -11.50
CA GLY A 188 28.53 3.52 -11.83
C GLY A 188 29.44 4.54 -11.12
N TYR A 189 30.56 4.10 -10.55
CA TYR A 189 31.57 4.97 -9.94
C TYR A 189 32.78 5.13 -10.86
N ARG A 190 33.05 6.37 -11.29
CA ARG A 190 34.05 6.71 -12.33
C ARG A 190 33.75 6.09 -13.71
N GLU A 191 32.49 5.79 -13.96
CA GLU A 191 31.97 5.28 -15.23
C GLU A 191 30.50 5.66 -15.38
N VAL A 192 29.95 5.49 -16.58
CA VAL A 192 28.51 5.64 -16.86
C VAL A 192 27.93 4.26 -17.13
N GLY A 193 26.76 3.97 -16.55
CA GLY A 193 26.11 2.66 -16.63
C GLY A 193 26.27 1.83 -15.36
N ARG A 194 25.46 0.77 -15.23
CA ARG A 194 25.47 -0.20 -14.11
C ARG A 194 25.46 0.38 -12.71
N SER A 195 24.75 1.50 -12.50
CA SER A 195 24.63 2.16 -11.18
C SER A 195 24.11 1.20 -10.12
N ALA A 196 24.84 1.06 -9.02
CA ALA A 196 24.44 0.28 -7.86
C ALA A 196 25.24 0.71 -6.61
N HIS A 197 24.52 0.92 -5.51
CA HIS A 197 25.08 1.37 -4.23
C HIS A 197 24.49 0.55 -3.10
N LEU A 198 25.31 0.07 -2.17
CA LEU A 198 24.83 -0.64 -0.99
C LEU A 198 25.01 0.24 0.25
N LEU A 199 23.90 0.82 0.72
CA LEU A 199 23.85 1.54 1.98
C LEU A 199 23.65 0.54 3.12
N MET A 200 24.56 0.55 4.09
CA MET A 200 24.52 -0.36 5.23
C MET A 200 24.57 0.41 6.54
N THR A 201 23.80 -0.07 7.50
CA THR A 201 23.91 0.25 8.92
C THR A 201 24.10 -1.04 9.71
N GLN A 202 24.23 -0.94 11.03
CA GLN A 202 24.23 -2.13 11.89
C GLN A 202 22.97 -3.01 11.70
N ASN A 203 21.83 -2.38 11.39
CA ASN A 203 20.55 -3.06 11.35
C ASN A 203 20.08 -3.37 9.93
N SER A 204 20.51 -2.60 8.92
CA SER A 204 19.90 -2.62 7.60
C SER A 204 20.93 -2.67 6.48
N LYS A 205 20.57 -3.36 5.39
CA LYS A 205 21.26 -3.29 4.09
C LYS A 205 20.21 -2.86 3.06
N VAL A 206 20.47 -1.76 2.34
CA VAL A 206 19.58 -1.21 1.32
C VAL A 206 20.38 -1.06 0.04
N LEU A 207 19.99 -1.80 -1.00
CA LEU A 207 20.51 -1.64 -2.35
C LEU A 207 19.76 -0.49 -3.03
N ILE A 208 20.50 0.52 -3.47
CA ILE A 208 19.99 1.68 -4.19
C ILE A 208 20.48 1.54 -5.63
N ASP A 209 19.53 1.55 -6.56
CA ASP A 209 19.70 1.17 -7.96
C ASP A 209 20.25 -0.26 -8.17
N CYS A 210 20.04 -0.77 -9.36
CA CYS A 210 20.64 -2.02 -9.83
C CYS A 210 20.63 -2.00 -11.37
N GLY A 211 21.36 -1.04 -11.92
CA GLY A 211 21.33 -0.75 -13.35
C GLY A 211 22.11 -1.75 -14.20
N ILE A 212 21.89 -1.68 -15.50
CA ILE A 212 22.70 -2.35 -16.52
C ILE A 212 23.67 -1.36 -17.17
N ASP A 213 24.77 -1.86 -17.73
CA ASP A 213 25.59 -1.08 -18.65
C ASP A 213 25.02 -1.23 -20.08
N PRO A 214 24.58 -0.15 -20.76
CA PRO A 214 24.03 -0.26 -22.10
C PRO A 214 25.12 -0.52 -23.17
N GLY A 215 26.39 -0.25 -22.86
CA GLY A 215 27.50 -0.40 -23.80
C GLY A 215 28.26 -1.73 -23.68
N SER A 216 27.94 -2.56 -22.69
CA SER A 216 28.61 -3.85 -22.47
C SER A 216 27.79 -4.77 -21.56
N ASP A 217 28.17 -6.05 -21.48
CA ASP A 217 27.53 -7.01 -20.57
C ASP A 217 28.00 -6.87 -19.11
N ARG A 218 28.64 -5.75 -18.75
CA ARG A 218 29.09 -5.52 -17.37
C ARG A 218 27.91 -5.26 -16.45
N THR A 219 27.89 -5.98 -15.35
CA THR A 219 26.92 -5.82 -14.26
C THR A 219 27.54 -5.11 -13.05
N PRO A 220 26.71 -4.69 -12.08
CA PRO A 220 27.20 -4.40 -10.74
C PRO A 220 28.01 -5.56 -10.14
N TYR A 221 28.95 -5.25 -9.25
CA TYR A 221 29.78 -6.25 -8.56
C TYR A 221 28.97 -7.06 -7.52
N PHE A 222 28.16 -8.01 -7.99
CA PHE A 222 27.33 -8.85 -7.11
C PHE A 222 28.13 -9.84 -6.25
N ASN A 223 29.40 -10.08 -6.59
CA ASN A 223 30.32 -10.90 -5.80
C ASN A 223 30.97 -10.13 -4.65
N ALA A 224 30.65 -8.84 -4.45
CA ALA A 224 31.10 -8.08 -3.29
C ALA A 224 30.63 -8.78 -1.99
N PRO A 225 31.54 -9.11 -1.04
CA PRO A 225 31.18 -9.82 0.19
C PRO A 225 30.04 -9.17 0.98
N GLU A 226 29.92 -7.84 0.90
CA GLU A 226 28.90 -7.06 1.58
C GLU A 226 27.48 -7.30 1.05
N LEU A 227 27.35 -7.65 -0.23
CA LEU A 227 26.09 -7.92 -0.92
C LEU A 227 25.59 -9.34 -0.68
N LEU A 228 26.40 -10.21 -0.09
CA LEU A 228 25.98 -11.53 0.33
C LEU A 228 25.12 -11.42 1.60
N PRO A 229 23.89 -11.93 1.51
CA PRO A 229 23.29 -12.70 2.59
C PRO A 229 22.91 -14.09 2.06
N LEU A 230 23.29 -15.15 2.77
CA LEU A 230 22.43 -16.33 2.89
C LEU A 230 21.91 -16.33 4.33
#